data_AF-A0A645JXP0-F1
#
_entry.id   AF-A0A645JXP0-F1
#
_cell.length_a   1.000
_cell.length_b   1.000
_cell.length_c   1.000
_cell.angle_alpha   90.00
_cell.angle_beta   90.00
_cell.angle_gamma   90.00
#
_symmetry.space_group_name_H-M   'P 1'
#
loop_
_entity.id
_entity.type
_entity.pdbx_description
1 polymer ?
#
loop_
_entity_poly.entity_id
_entity_poly.type
_entity_poly.pdbx_seq_one_letter_code
_entity_poly.pdbx_strand_id
1 'polypeptide(L)' 'MRENGLTALMITHNMRDAIQHGNRLIMMNEGRIILDISGEDKKKLTKADLMEKFAQVAGVQEESDRVLLS' A
#
# COMPACT_ATOMS: atom_id res chain seq x y z
N MET A 1 12.38 -3.76 -13.76
CA MET A 1 11.61 -2.72 -14.48
C MET A 1 12.50 -1.49 -14.71
N ARG A 2 13.53 -1.59 -15.57
CA ARG A 2 14.33 -0.44 -16.05
C ARG A 2 14.98 -0.68 -17.42
N GLU A 3 14.71 -1.78 -18.11
CA GLU A 3 15.43 -2.13 -19.34
C GLU A 3 14.96 -1.34 -20.57
N ASN A 4 13.74 -0.77 -20.56
CA ASN A 4 13.16 -0.09 -21.74
C ASN A 4 12.61 1.32 -21.43
N GLY A 5 12.84 1.88 -20.25
CA GLY A 5 12.28 3.21 -19.87
C GLY A 5 10.75 3.28 -19.82
N LEU A 6 10.07 2.12 -19.81
CA LEU A 6 8.61 2.04 -19.83
C LEU A 6 8.04 2.33 -18.43
N THR A 7 7.02 3.19 -18.39
CA THR A 7 6.22 3.41 -17.19
C THR A 7 5.09 2.39 -17.16
N ALA A 8 5.09 1.54 -16.14
CA ALA A 8 4.03 0.56 -15.90
C ALA A 8 3.28 0.94 -14.62
N LEU A 9 1.96 0.87 -14.67
CA LEU A 9 1.09 1.02 -13.52
C LEU A 9 0.39 -0.31 -13.26
N MET A 10 0.48 -0.81 -12.04
CA MET A 10 -0.24 -2.00 -11.58
C MET A 10 -1.25 -1.57 -10.52
N ILE A 11 -2.50 -2.01 -10.68
CA ILE A 11 -3.55 -1.81 -9.68
C ILE A 11 -3.85 -3.18 -9.07
N THR A 12 -3.72 -3.29 -7.75
CA THR A 12 -3.99 -4.53 -7.01
C THR A 12 -4.61 -4.20 -5.66
N HIS A 13 -5.44 -5.11 -5.15
CA HIS A 13 -5.93 -5.09 -3.77
C HIS A 13 -5.02 -5.93 -2.85
N ASN A 14 -4.08 -6.69 -3.40
CA ASN A 14 -3.13 -7.49 -2.63
C ASN A 14 -1.95 -6.62 -2.19
N MET A 15 -1.89 -6.31 -0.90
CA MET A 15 -0.82 -5.51 -0.31
C MET A 15 0.57 -6.14 -0.48
N ARG A 16 0.67 -7.48 -0.48
CA ARG A 16 1.94 -8.18 -0.64
C ARG A 16 2.54 -7.89 -2.01
N ASP A 17 1.71 -7.95 -3.05
CA ASP A 17 2.10 -7.66 -4.43
C ASP A 17 2.44 -6.18 -4.59
N ALA A 18 1.69 -5.29 -3.94
CA ALA A 18 1.94 -3.84 -3.97
C ALA A 18 3.30 -3.47 -3.34
N ILE A 19 3.68 -4.14 -2.24
CA ILE A 19 4.99 -3.95 -1.60
C ILE A 19 6.11 -4.58 -2.46
N GLN A 20 5.88 -5.77 -3.01
CA GLN A 20 6.91 -6.53 -3.72
C GLN A 20 7.23 -5.97 -5.11
N HIS A 21 6.24 -5.45 -5.83
CA HIS A 21 6.38 -5.01 -7.21
C HIS A 21 6.43 -3.50 -7.36
N GLY A 22 7.22 -3.02 -8.31
CA GLY A 22 7.35 -1.59 -8.60
C GLY A 22 8.27 -0.84 -7.63
N ASN A 23 8.54 0.42 -7.98
CA ASN A 23 9.45 1.33 -7.28
C ASN A 23 8.72 2.44 -6.51
N ARG A 24 7.40 2.56 -6.68
CA ARG A 24 6.50 3.50 -6.00
C ARG A 24 5.20 2.78 -5.66
N LEU A 25 4.65 3.07 -4.51
CA LEU A 25 3.38 2.58 -4.00
C LEU A 25 2.50 3.80 -3.72
N ILE A 26 1.35 3.84 -4.38
CA ILE A 26 0.34 4.86 -4.17
C ILE A 26 -0.91 4.16 -3.67
N MET A 27 -1.42 4.58 -2.52
CA MET A 27 -2.68 4.11 -1.97
C MET A 27 -3.71 5.22 -2.07
N MET A 28 -4.93 4.85 -2.44
CA MET A 28 -6.03 5.80 -2.60
C MET A 28 -7.22 5.38 -1.76
N ASN A 29 -7.90 6.35 -1.17
CA ASN A 29 -9.20 6.20 -0.52
C ASN A 29 -10.12 7.33 -0.96
N GLU A 30 -11.36 7.02 -1.34
CA GLU A 30 -12.37 7.99 -1.80
C GLU A 30 -11.85 9.01 -2.86
N GLY A 31 -11.05 8.53 -3.82
CA GLY A 31 -10.48 9.37 -4.88
C GLY A 31 -9.33 10.28 -4.42
N ARG A 32 -8.87 10.17 -3.17
CA ARG A 32 -7.72 10.90 -2.63
C ARG A 32 -6.53 9.98 -2.45
N ILE A 33 -5.33 10.48 -2.74
CA ILE A 33 -4.09 9.77 -2.42
C ILE A 33 -3.87 9.87 -0.92
N ILE A 34 -3.82 8.72 -0.24
CA ILE A 34 -3.65 8.63 1.21
C ILE A 34 -2.26 8.12 1.60
N LEU A 35 -1.54 7.51 0.67
CA LEU A 35 -0.17 7.09 0.85
C LEU A 35 0.57 7.22 -0.48
N ASP A 36 1.78 7.77 -0.43
CA ASP A 36 2.67 7.84 -1.57
C ASP A 36 4.11 7.60 -1.10
N ILE A 37 4.63 6.42 -1.42
CA ILE A 37 5.95 5.98 -0.95
C ILE A 37 6.75 5.47 -2.13
N SER A 38 8.03 5.85 -2.19
CA SER A 38 8.92 5.45 -3.28
C SER A 38 10.29 5.03 -2.77
N GLY A 39 11.06 4.35 -3.63
CA GLY A 39 12.47 4.08 -3.37
C GLY A 39 12.71 3.15 -2.20
N GLU A 40 13.63 3.55 -1.30
CA GLU A 40 14.05 2.71 -0.16
C GLU A 40 12.99 2.59 0.92
N ASP A 41 12.14 3.61 1.08
CA ASP A 41 11.07 3.60 2.08
C ASP A 41 10.03 2.50 1.76
N LYS A 42 9.81 2.22 0.46
CA LYS A 42 8.98 1.10 0.02
C LYS A 42 9.59 -0.26 0.36
N LYS A 43 10.92 -0.37 0.31
CA LYS A 43 11.63 -1.63 0.61
C LYS A 43 11.57 -1.98 2.10
N LYS A 44 11.53 -0.96 2.96
CA LYS A 44 11.39 -1.13 4.41
C LYS A 44 9.94 -1.31 4.85
N LEU A 45 8.99 -1.10 3.95
CA LEU A 45 7.58 -1.16 4.28
C LEU A 45 7.12 -2.59 4.53
N THR A 46 6.46 -2.80 5.66
CA THR A 46 5.82 -4.08 5.98
C THR A 46 4.32 -4.02 5.73
N LYS A 47 3.69 -5.19 5.67
CA LYS A 47 2.22 -5.29 5.59
C LYS A 47 1.56 -4.61 6.80
N ALA A 48 2.17 -4.70 7.99
CA ALA A 48 1.64 -4.12 9.21
C ALA A 48 1.60 -2.58 9.11
N ASP A 49 2.68 -1.96 8.66
CA ASP A 49 2.75 -0.49 8.47
C ASP A 49 1.68 -0.01 7.47
N LEU A 50 1.46 -0.80 6.42
CA LEU A 50 0.53 -0.49 5.35
C LEU A 50 -0.93 -0.56 5.85
N MET A 51 -1.25 -1.56 6.68
CA MET A 51 -2.54 -1.69 7.37
C MET A 51 -2.76 -0.59 8.40
N GLU A 52 -1.76 -0.25 9.21
CA GLU A 52 -1.86 0.80 10.22
C GLU A 52 -2.14 2.15 9.57
N LYS A 53 -1.39 2.51 8.52
CA LYS A 53 -1.62 3.74 7.75
C LYS A 53 -2.99 3.75 7.09
N PHE A 54 -3.45 2.61 6.57
CA PHE A 54 -4.80 2.52 6.01
C PHE A 54 -5.87 2.76 7.08
N ALA A 55 -5.77 2.14 8.26
CA ALA A 55 -6.71 2.33 9.35
C ALA A 55 -6.75 3.79 9.85
N GLN A 56 -5.58 4.42 9.99
CA GLN A 56 -5.46 5.82 10.38
C GLN A 56 -6.16 6.78 9.40
N VAL A 57 -6.04 6.52 8.08
CA VAL A 57 -6.59 7.43 7.06
C VAL A 57 -8.02 7.09 6.65
N ALA A 58 -8.41 5.82 6.71
CA ALA A 58 -9.78 5.38 6.43
C ALA A 58 -10.76 5.78 7.56
N GLY A 59 -10.28 6.38 8.65
CA GLY A 59 -11.12 6.79 9.77
C GLY A 59 -11.79 5.63 10.49
N VAL A 60 -11.31 4.39 10.28
CA VAL A 60 -11.75 3.20 11.00
C VAL A 60 -11.09 3.24 12.38
N GLN A 61 -11.56 4.15 13.23
CA GLN A 61 -11.51 3.92 14.66
C GLN A 61 -12.50 2.78 14.94
N GLU A 62 -11.95 1.67 15.44
CA GLU A 62 -12.66 0.49 15.97
C GLU A 62 -13.20 -0.54 14.96
N GLU A 63 -12.38 -1.52 14.60
CA GLU A 63 -12.69 -2.96 14.71
C GLU A 63 -11.44 -3.80 14.32
N SER A 64 -10.30 -3.53 14.95
CA SER A 64 -9.06 -4.29 14.70
C SER A 64 -9.10 -5.74 15.21
N ASP A 65 -10.15 -6.15 15.94
CA ASP A 65 -10.20 -7.45 16.61
C ASP A 65 -11.00 -8.55 15.89
N ARG A 66 -11.68 -8.26 14.75
CA ARG A 66 -12.50 -9.28 14.06
C ARG A 66 -11.89 -9.86 12.78
N VAL A 67 -10.90 -9.21 12.19
CA VAL A 67 -10.31 -9.66 10.90
C VAL A 67 -9.27 -10.78 11.09
N LEU A 68 -8.83 -11.06 12.33
CA LEU A 68 -7.87 -12.14 12.65
C LEU A 68 -8.52 -13.51 12.92
N LEU A 69 -9.85 -13.63 12.91
CA LEU A 69 -10.57 -14.89 13.14
C LEU A 69 -11.65 -15.11 12.08
N SER A 70 -11.24 -15.53 10.87
CA SER A 70 -12.08 -16.25 9.90
C SER A 70 -11.21 -17.13 9.00
#